data_AF-A0A6J1RBU1-F1
#
_entry.id   AF-A0A6J1RBU1-F1
#
_cell.length_a   1.000
_cell.length_b   1.000
_cell.length_c   1.000
_cell.angle_alpha   90.00
_cell.angle_beta   90.00
_cell.angle_gamma   90.00
#
_symmetry.space_group_name_H-M   'P 1'
#
loop_
_entity.id
_entity.type
_entity.pdbx_description
1 polymer ?
#
loop_
_entity_poly.entity_id
_entity_poly.type
_entity_poly.pdbx_seq_one_letter_code
_entity_poly.pdbx_strand_id
1 'polypeptide(L)'
;MPQGFLLTLEESGAVYDYSSLKMYELDIILEKQINDKKLLLLRKSRNIARNQRIVHVNNYEFSGVDELKSIMNVQNETGVDTEIILVSEEDFECELLGFINCLRKEPGGKIIRSVFIQDDKAPTFSLQEPLYTKQLQLDLPINVIRSGNVWGSYRHLPLPSLESKLVQTAYVAQMVC
;
A
#
# COMPACT_ATOMS: atom_id res chain seq x y z
N MET A 1 -1.89 20.77 4.74
CA MET A 1 -2.60 19.90 3.77
C MET A 1 -3.10 18.67 4.53
N PRO A 2 -4.39 18.31 4.48
CA PRO A 2 -4.96 17.25 5.33
C PRO A 2 -4.48 15.82 4.98
N GLN A 3 -3.75 15.64 3.87
CA GLN A 3 -3.23 14.34 3.40
C GLN A 3 -1.70 14.30 3.29
N GLY A 4 -1.01 15.17 4.04
CA GLY A 4 0.45 15.23 4.04
C GLY A 4 1.12 14.10 4.82
N PHE A 5 2.42 13.94 4.58
CA PHE A 5 3.31 13.10 5.36
C PHE A 5 4.33 13.97 6.09
N LEU A 6 4.80 13.51 7.25
CA LEU A 6 5.92 14.11 7.97
C LEU A 6 7.09 13.13 7.95
N LEU A 7 8.26 13.58 7.50
CA LEU A 7 9.48 12.79 7.48
C LEU A 7 10.43 13.34 8.55
N THR A 8 10.80 12.53 9.53
CA THR A 8 11.76 12.90 10.58
C THR A 8 13.03 12.08 10.46
N LEU A 9 14.15 12.69 10.83
CA LEU A 9 15.43 12.04 10.96
C LEU A 9 15.89 12.24 12.41
N GLU A 10 16.04 11.15 13.12
CA GLU A 10 16.31 11.09 14.55
C GLU A 10 17.68 10.42 14.78
N GLU A 11 18.41 10.83 15.82
CA GLU A 11 19.66 10.19 16.23
C GLU A 11 19.37 8.82 16.86
N SER A 12 20.17 7.81 16.51
CA SER A 12 20.03 6.44 17.02
C SER A 12 20.59 6.30 18.42
N GLY A 13 19.82 5.70 19.32
CA GLY A 13 20.23 5.44 20.71
C GLY A 13 19.64 6.42 21.73
N ALA A 14 19.01 7.51 21.27
CA ALA A 14 18.09 8.26 22.12
C ALA A 14 16.79 7.48 22.32
N VAL A 15 16.29 7.44 23.56
CA VAL A 15 14.97 6.89 23.85
C VAL A 15 13.94 7.95 23.52
N TYR A 16 13.23 7.79 22.41
CA TYR A 16 12.14 8.68 22.03
C TYR A 16 10.82 8.17 22.60
N ASP A 17 10.14 9.04 23.35
CA ASP A 17 8.76 8.79 23.74
C ASP A 17 7.80 9.25 22.63
N TYR A 18 7.32 8.29 21.84
CA TYR A 18 6.34 8.52 20.79
C TYR A 18 4.90 8.69 21.33
N SER A 19 4.68 8.72 22.64
CA SER A 19 3.35 8.94 23.23
C SER A 19 2.71 10.25 22.79
N SER A 20 3.54 11.28 22.57
CA SER A 20 3.10 12.59 22.05
C SER A 20 2.49 12.51 20.65
N LEU A 21 2.88 11.55 19.80
CA LEU A 21 2.32 11.38 18.46
C LEU A 21 0.81 11.09 18.50
N LYS A 22 0.35 10.35 19.53
CA LYS A 22 -1.07 10.06 19.73
C LYS A 22 -1.90 11.31 19.94
N MET A 23 -1.36 12.32 20.62
CA MET A 23 -2.04 13.61 20.84
C MET A 23 -2.32 14.34 19.53
N TYR A 24 -1.49 14.10 18.51
CA TYR A 24 -1.63 14.70 17.18
C TYR A 24 -2.25 13.75 16.15
N GLU A 25 -2.71 12.57 16.58
CA GLU A 25 -3.27 11.52 15.73
C GLU A 25 -2.28 11.10 14.63
N LEU A 26 -0.98 11.10 14.94
CA LEU A 26 0.10 10.70 14.03
C LEU A 26 0.51 9.26 14.29
N ASP A 27 0.61 8.49 13.21
CA ASP A 27 1.09 7.11 13.22
C ASP A 27 2.39 6.99 12.42
N ILE A 28 3.28 6.13 12.91
CA ILE A 28 4.50 5.74 12.20
C ILE A 28 4.12 4.73 11.13
N ILE A 29 4.26 5.12 9.86
CA ILE A 29 3.94 4.26 8.71
C ILE A 29 5.18 3.63 8.07
N LEU A 30 6.37 4.17 8.36
CA LEU A 30 7.65 3.58 8.01
C LEU A 30 8.70 3.97 9.03
N GLU A 31 9.49 2.98 9.43
CA GLU A 31 10.66 3.15 10.27
C GLU A 31 11.85 2.52 9.54
N LYS A 32 12.94 3.29 9.39
CA LYS A 32 14.16 2.81 8.74
C LYS A 32 15.39 3.25 9.52
N GLN A 33 16.16 2.28 10.00
CA GLN A 33 17.49 2.52 10.55
C GLN A 33 18.49 2.75 9.40
N ILE A 34 19.29 3.81 9.51
CA ILE A 34 20.36 4.19 8.59
C ILE A 34 21.58 4.55 9.45
N ASN A 35 22.53 3.63 9.58
CA ASN A 35 23.70 3.78 10.46
C ASN A 35 23.28 4.12 11.91
N ASP A 36 23.74 5.27 12.41
CA ASP A 36 23.44 5.89 13.70
C ASP A 36 22.23 6.82 13.64
N LYS A 37 21.37 6.71 12.62
CA LYS A 37 20.15 7.50 12.49
C LYS A 37 18.93 6.64 12.23
N LYS A 38 17.78 7.18 12.60
CA LYS A 38 16.46 6.59 12.44
C LYS A 38 15.60 7.53 11.60
N LEU A 39 15.12 7.04 10.47
CA LEU A 39 14.20 7.75 9.60
C LEU A 39 12.78 7.29 9.89
N LEU A 40 11.88 8.21 10.24
CA LEU A 40 10.46 7.93 10.42
C LEU A 40 9.63 8.66 9.38
N LEU A 41 8.71 7.93 8.75
CA LEU A 41 7.63 8.52 7.99
C LEU A 41 6.36 8.43 8.84
N LEU A 42 5.77 9.59 9.09
CA LEU A 42 4.58 9.76 9.90
C LEU A 42 3.43 10.21 9.01
N ARG A 43 2.23 9.74 9.35
CA ARG A 43 1.00 10.20 8.72
C ARG A 43 -0.10 10.37 9.74
N LYS A 44 -0.96 11.36 9.52
CA LYS A 44 -2.15 11.54 10.34
C LYS A 44 -3.16 10.44 10.04
N SER A 45 -3.59 9.72 11.07
CA SER A 45 -4.70 8.79 10.98
C SER A 45 -6.00 9.53 10.67
N ARG A 46 -6.84 8.90 9.85
CA ARG A 46 -8.20 9.40 9.58
C ARG A 46 -9.23 8.49 10.21
N ASN A 47 -10.42 9.05 10.40
CA ASN A 47 -11.61 8.23 10.63
C ASN A 47 -11.89 7.38 9.40
N ILE A 48 -12.23 6.11 9.62
CA ILE A 48 -12.61 5.17 8.58
C ILE A 48 -13.88 5.69 7.88
N ALA A 49 -13.91 5.61 6.55
CA ALA A 49 -15.08 6.01 5.77
C ALA A 49 -16.31 5.20 6.19
N ARG A 50 -17.47 5.87 6.31
CA ARG A 50 -18.71 5.19 6.71
C ARG A 50 -19.25 4.25 5.63
N ASN A 51 -18.90 4.51 4.36
CA ASN A 51 -19.32 3.73 3.21
C ASN A 51 -18.10 3.06 2.58
N GLN A 52 -17.88 1.80 2.95
CA GLN A 52 -16.82 0.95 2.40
C GLN A 52 -17.43 -0.22 1.63
N ARG A 53 -16.86 -0.52 0.46
CA ARG A 53 -17.17 -1.72 -0.32
C ARG A 53 -15.93 -2.58 -0.38
N ILE A 54 -16.08 -3.83 0.04
CA ILE A 54 -15.01 -4.82 0.00
C ILE A 54 -15.22 -5.64 -1.26
N VAL A 55 -14.18 -5.76 -2.07
CA VAL A 55 -14.19 -6.62 -3.27
C VAL A 55 -13.03 -7.58 -3.13
N HIS A 56 -13.35 -8.87 -3.06
CA HIS A 56 -12.33 -9.92 -3.03
C HIS A 56 -11.85 -10.21 -4.45
N VAL A 57 -10.54 -10.34 -4.60
CA VAL A 57 -9.87 -10.49 -5.89
C VAL A 57 -8.78 -11.56 -5.76
N ASN A 58 -8.67 -12.41 -6.78
CA ASN A 58 -7.68 -13.47 -6.89
C ASN A 58 -7.21 -13.59 -8.35
N ASN A 59 -6.18 -14.39 -8.63
CA ASN A 59 -5.65 -14.57 -9.98
C ASN A 59 -6.48 -15.50 -10.89
N TYR A 60 -7.46 -16.21 -10.36
CA TYR A 60 -8.19 -17.27 -11.07
C TYR A 60 -9.55 -16.81 -11.61
N GLU A 61 -10.18 -15.86 -10.92
CA GLU A 61 -11.52 -15.36 -11.21
C GLU A 61 -11.49 -13.84 -11.38
N PHE A 62 -12.01 -13.37 -12.51
CA PHE A 62 -12.08 -11.93 -12.82
C PHE A 62 -13.42 -11.29 -12.42
N SER A 63 -14.24 -11.97 -11.63
CA SER A 63 -15.55 -11.48 -11.15
C SER A 63 -15.43 -10.15 -10.39
N GLY A 64 -14.35 -9.96 -9.63
CA GLY A 64 -14.07 -8.70 -8.94
C GLY A 64 -13.92 -7.48 -9.87
N VAL A 65 -13.56 -7.68 -11.14
CA VAL A 65 -13.50 -6.59 -12.14
C VAL A 65 -14.91 -6.09 -12.49
N ASP A 66 -15.87 -7.00 -12.63
CA ASP A 66 -17.25 -6.61 -12.95
C ASP A 66 -17.96 -6.00 -11.75
N GLU A 67 -17.66 -6.48 -10.53
CA GLU A 67 -18.09 -5.84 -9.29
C GLU A 67 -17.54 -4.41 -9.16
N LEU A 68 -16.24 -4.21 -9.42
CA LEU A 68 -15.60 -2.89 -9.45
C LEU A 68 -16.31 -1.93 -10.41
N LYS A 69 -16.57 -2.36 -11.65
CA LYS A 69 -17.29 -1.55 -12.65
C LYS A 69 -18.67 -1.14 -12.14
N SER A 70 -19.40 -2.08 -11.54
CA SER A 70 -20.74 -1.82 -10.99
C SER A 70 -20.69 -0.75 -9.89
N ILE A 71 -19.77 -0.88 -8.94
CA ILE A 71 -19.62 0.08 -7.84
C ILE A 71 -19.24 1.46 -8.37
N MET A 72 -18.26 1.53 -9.29
CA MET A 72 -17.80 2.80 -9.86
C MET A 72 -18.89 3.51 -10.67
N ASN A 73 -19.73 2.77 -11.40
CA ASN A 73 -20.87 3.36 -12.12
C ASN A 73 -21.89 3.98 -11.16
N VAL A 74 -22.29 3.24 -10.11
CA VAL A 74 -23.23 3.75 -9.10
C VAL A 74 -22.69 5.00 -8.42
N GLN A 75 -21.39 5.04 -8.12
CA GLN A 75 -20.76 6.21 -7.51
C GLN A 75 -20.76 7.43 -8.44
N ASN A 76 -20.49 7.23 -9.74
CA ASN A 76 -20.55 8.31 -10.73
C ASN A 76 -21.98 8.87 -10.89
N GLU A 77 -23.00 8.03 -10.78
CA GLU A 77 -24.41 8.43 -10.89
C GLU A 77 -24.94 9.12 -9.63
N THR A 78 -24.58 8.60 -8.45
CA THR A 78 -25.17 9.03 -7.16
C THR A 78 -24.33 10.08 -6.42
N GLY A 79 -23.06 10.24 -6.78
CA GLY A 79 -22.12 11.13 -6.08
C GLY A 79 -21.77 10.70 -4.66
N VAL A 80 -22.13 9.48 -4.25
CA VAL A 80 -21.84 8.96 -2.90
C VAL A 80 -20.36 8.62 -2.80
N ASP A 81 -19.65 9.30 -1.90
CA ASP A 81 -18.24 9.03 -1.61
C ASP A 81 -18.09 7.64 -0.96
N THR A 82 -17.78 6.65 -1.78
CA THR A 82 -17.61 5.26 -1.37
C THR A 82 -16.13 4.90 -1.49
N GLU A 83 -15.56 4.37 -0.42
CA GLU A 83 -14.22 3.81 -0.46
C GLU A 83 -14.29 2.35 -0.87
N ILE A 84 -13.43 1.94 -1.79
CA ILE A 84 -13.35 0.56 -2.26
C ILE A 84 -12.09 -0.06 -1.67
N ILE A 85 -12.23 -1.20 -0.99
CA ILE A 85 -11.13 -1.99 -0.47
C ILE A 85 -11.03 -3.27 -1.29
N LEU A 86 -9.95 -3.36 -2.07
CA LEU A 86 -9.60 -4.56 -2.81
C LEU A 86 -8.79 -5.48 -1.91
N VAL A 87 -9.28 -6.70 -1.71
CA VAL A 87 -8.69 -7.68 -0.79
C VAL A 87 -8.25 -8.90 -1.57
N SER A 88 -6.99 -9.28 -1.38
CA SER A 88 -6.43 -10.52 -1.89
C SER A 88 -5.82 -11.29 -0.73
N GLU A 89 -6.23 -12.55 -0.60
CA GLU A 89 -5.84 -13.47 0.46
C GLU A 89 -5.19 -14.71 -0.17
N GLU A 90 -4.20 -15.27 0.50
CA GLU A 90 -3.58 -16.57 0.14
C GLU A 90 -2.92 -16.62 -1.26
N ASP A 91 -2.63 -15.46 -1.86
CA ASP A 91 -2.07 -15.34 -3.21
C ASP A 91 -0.74 -14.56 -3.23
N PHE A 92 0.37 -15.29 -3.29
CA PHE A 92 1.73 -14.72 -3.30
C PHE A 92 2.14 -14.16 -4.67
N GLU A 93 1.50 -14.60 -5.74
CA GLU A 93 1.84 -14.22 -7.12
C GLU A 93 0.90 -13.15 -7.68
N CYS A 94 0.11 -12.54 -6.80
CA CYS A 94 -0.97 -11.68 -7.20
C CYS A 94 -0.53 -10.48 -8.05
N GLU A 95 -0.82 -10.56 -9.36
CA GLU A 95 -0.55 -9.50 -10.35
C GLU A 95 -1.37 -8.24 -10.10
N LEU A 96 -2.29 -8.32 -9.14
CA LEU A 96 -3.12 -7.22 -8.68
C LEU A 96 -2.33 -5.97 -8.29
N LEU A 97 -1.07 -6.05 -7.87
CA LEU A 97 -0.27 -4.85 -7.64
C LEU A 97 -0.20 -3.97 -8.91
N GLY A 98 0.03 -4.58 -10.07
CA GLY A 98 0.03 -3.90 -11.36
C GLY A 98 -1.35 -3.32 -11.69
N PHE A 99 -2.40 -4.12 -11.46
CA PHE A 99 -3.79 -3.70 -11.66
C PHE A 99 -4.18 -2.48 -10.82
N ILE A 100 -3.88 -2.50 -9.51
CA ILE A 100 -4.12 -1.38 -8.59
C ILE A 100 -3.36 -0.13 -9.05
N ASN A 101 -2.11 -0.28 -9.48
CA ASN A 101 -1.32 0.85 -9.98
C ASN A 101 -1.94 1.49 -11.22
N CYS A 102 -2.57 0.70 -12.10
CA CYS A 102 -3.32 1.20 -13.24
C CYS A 102 -4.63 1.88 -12.80
N LEU A 103 -5.46 1.21 -12.01
CA LEU A 103 -6.75 1.74 -11.54
C LEU A 103 -6.59 3.08 -10.81
N ARG A 104 -5.52 3.26 -10.04
CA ARG A 104 -5.28 4.52 -9.32
C ARG A 104 -4.99 5.72 -10.23
N LYS A 105 -4.64 5.49 -11.49
CA LYS A 105 -4.46 6.52 -12.52
C LYS A 105 -5.76 6.84 -13.27
N GLU A 106 -6.79 6.01 -13.12
CA GLU A 106 -8.12 6.23 -13.70
C GLU A 106 -8.88 7.34 -12.95
N PRO A 107 -9.86 8.00 -13.60
CA PRO A 107 -10.84 8.84 -12.93
C PRO A 107 -11.55 8.06 -11.79
N GLY A 108 -11.63 8.67 -10.60
CA GLY A 108 -12.22 8.00 -9.43
C GLY A 108 -11.30 7.00 -8.73
N GLY A 109 -10.17 6.61 -9.31
CA GLY A 109 -9.26 5.60 -8.73
C GLY A 109 -8.64 5.96 -7.37
N LYS A 110 -8.73 7.22 -6.94
CA LYS A 110 -8.23 7.69 -5.63
C LYS A 110 -9.01 7.13 -4.44
N ILE A 111 -10.21 6.60 -4.65
CA ILE A 111 -11.04 5.98 -3.61
C ILE A 111 -10.63 4.53 -3.30
N ILE A 112 -9.75 3.96 -4.12
CA ILE A 112 -9.37 2.55 -4.03
C ILE A 112 -8.22 2.40 -3.04
N ARG A 113 -8.39 1.48 -2.10
CA ARG A 113 -7.37 0.97 -1.18
C ARG A 113 -7.20 -0.51 -1.46
N SER A 114 -6.01 -1.05 -1.27
CA SER A 114 -5.77 -2.48 -1.40
C SER A 114 -5.12 -3.08 -0.17
N VAL A 115 -5.49 -4.33 0.13
CA VAL A 115 -4.97 -5.14 1.22
C VAL A 115 -4.58 -6.49 0.64
N PHE A 116 -3.28 -6.79 0.68
CA PHE A 116 -2.69 -8.04 0.21
C PHE A 116 -2.25 -8.85 1.42
N ILE A 117 -2.90 -9.98 1.67
CA ILE A 117 -2.65 -10.86 2.81
C ILE A 117 -1.83 -12.06 2.31
N GLN A 118 -0.52 -11.94 2.46
CA GLN A 118 0.47 -12.95 2.08
C GLN A 118 1.02 -13.70 3.31
N ASP A 119 0.52 -13.42 4.51
CA ASP A 119 0.85 -14.21 5.69
C ASP A 119 -0.22 -15.30 5.85
N ASP A 120 0.18 -16.56 5.74
CA ASP A 120 -0.69 -17.72 5.91
C ASP A 120 -1.24 -17.85 7.34
N LYS A 121 -0.63 -17.12 8.29
CA LYS A 121 -1.04 -17.09 9.70
C LYS A 121 -1.84 -15.84 10.07
N ALA A 122 -2.03 -14.90 9.14
CA ALA A 122 -2.89 -13.76 9.39
C ALA A 122 -4.36 -14.20 9.45
N PRO A 123 -5.19 -13.56 10.29
CA PRO A 123 -6.63 -13.84 10.31
C PRO A 123 -7.26 -13.48 8.97
N THR A 124 -8.37 -14.12 8.60
CA THR A 124 -9.16 -13.72 7.42
C THR A 124 -9.53 -12.24 7.48
N PHE A 125 -9.53 -11.56 6.34
CA PHE A 125 -9.84 -10.15 6.25
C PHE A 125 -11.21 -9.83 6.86
N SER A 126 -11.23 -8.80 7.71
CA SER A 126 -12.46 -8.30 8.32
C SER A 126 -12.29 -6.85 8.75
N LEU A 127 -13.33 -6.04 8.55
CA LEU A 127 -13.42 -4.68 9.10
C LEU A 127 -13.68 -4.66 10.62
N GLN A 128 -13.91 -5.80 11.25
CA GLN A 128 -13.99 -5.92 12.70
C GLN A 128 -12.64 -6.28 13.32
N GLU A 129 -11.68 -6.74 12.53
CA GLU A 129 -10.38 -7.16 13.00
C GLU A 129 -9.44 -5.93 13.19
N PRO A 130 -8.93 -5.70 14.41
CA PRO A 130 -8.03 -4.58 14.72
C PRO A 130 -6.78 -4.51 13.84
N LEU A 131 -6.24 -5.66 13.41
CA LEU A 131 -5.07 -5.72 12.53
C LEU A 131 -5.29 -4.94 11.23
N TYR A 132 -6.45 -5.12 10.59
CA TYR A 132 -6.79 -4.51 9.30
C TYR A 132 -7.33 -3.10 9.45
N THR A 133 -8.21 -2.87 10.42
CA THR A 133 -8.83 -1.55 10.62
C THR A 133 -7.81 -0.48 10.96
N LYS A 134 -6.84 -0.77 11.83
CA LYS A 134 -5.74 0.17 12.15
C LYS A 134 -4.92 0.51 10.91
N GLN A 135 -4.64 -0.47 10.06
CA GLN A 135 -3.89 -0.22 8.83
C GLN A 135 -4.67 0.67 7.85
N LEU A 136 -5.98 0.43 7.69
CA LEU A 136 -6.85 1.20 6.80
C LEU A 136 -7.04 2.67 7.25
N GLN A 137 -6.91 2.94 8.55
CA GLN A 137 -6.92 4.31 9.11
C GLN A 137 -5.73 5.15 8.64
N LEU A 138 -4.62 4.51 8.24
CA LEU A 138 -3.45 5.18 7.67
C LEU A 138 -3.69 5.68 6.24
N ASP A 139 -4.82 5.31 5.62
CA ASP A 139 -5.23 5.77 4.29
C ASP A 139 -4.17 5.50 3.20
N LEU A 140 -3.44 4.39 3.35
CA LEU A 140 -2.41 3.99 2.39
C LEU A 140 -3.07 3.25 1.22
N PRO A 141 -2.69 3.58 -0.02
CA PRO A 141 -3.32 2.99 -1.20
C PRO A 141 -3.03 1.50 -1.36
N ILE A 142 -1.85 1.05 -0.93
CA ILE A 142 -1.36 -0.31 -1.07
C ILE A 142 -0.84 -0.76 0.29
N ASN A 143 -1.41 -1.84 0.82
CA ASN A 143 -1.06 -2.43 2.10
C ASN A 143 -0.77 -3.90 1.86
N VAL A 144 0.44 -4.35 2.20
CA VAL A 144 0.85 -5.75 2.07
C VAL A 144 1.19 -6.25 3.47
N ILE A 145 0.57 -7.31 3.94
CA ILE A 145 0.96 -7.99 5.17
C ILE A 145 1.70 -9.28 4.82
N ARG A 146 2.86 -9.47 5.44
CA ARG A 146 3.74 -10.64 5.26
C ARG A 146 4.01 -11.30 6.61
N SER A 147 4.65 -12.47 6.54
CA SER A 147 5.01 -13.34 7.65
C SER A 147 5.36 -12.59 8.94
N GLY A 148 4.63 -12.91 10.01
CA GLY A 148 4.74 -12.26 11.30
C GLY A 148 3.81 -11.06 11.49
N ASN A 149 2.72 -10.98 10.72
CA ASN A 149 1.79 -9.85 10.69
C ASN A 149 2.47 -8.50 10.43
N VAL A 150 3.49 -8.50 9.56
CA VAL A 150 4.29 -7.31 9.26
C VAL A 150 3.72 -6.58 8.04
N TRP A 151 3.25 -5.36 8.26
CA TRP A 151 2.78 -4.46 7.20
C TRP A 151 3.94 -3.85 6.40
N GLY A 152 3.71 -3.67 5.11
CA GLY A 152 4.66 -3.06 4.20
C GLY A 152 4.08 -2.74 2.83
N SER A 153 4.99 -2.43 1.91
CA SER A 153 4.67 -2.17 0.51
C SER A 153 5.84 -2.59 -0.37
N TYR A 154 5.56 -2.81 -1.66
CA TYR A 154 6.61 -3.03 -2.65
C TYR A 154 7.24 -1.71 -3.07
N ARG A 155 8.58 -1.66 -3.06
CA ARG A 155 9.37 -0.47 -3.40
C ARG A 155 10.47 -0.85 -4.39
N HIS A 156 10.64 -0.05 -5.43
CA HIS A 156 11.79 -0.17 -6.32
C HIS A 156 13.03 0.37 -5.62
N LEU A 157 14.12 -0.39 -5.68
CA LEU A 157 15.44 0.03 -5.26
C LEU A 157 16.35 0.12 -6.49
N PRO A 158 17.22 1.13 -6.57
CA PRO A 158 18.17 1.24 -7.67
C PRO A 158 19.11 0.04 -7.64
N LEU A 159 19.30 -0.59 -8.80
CA LEU A 159 20.32 -1.60 -8.98
C LEU A 159 21.70 -0.93 -9.03
N PRO A 160 22.76 -1.59 -8.54
CA PRO A 160 24.11 -1.10 -8.73
C PRO A 160 24.41 -0.98 -10.22
N SER A 161 25.26 -0.02 -10.59
CA SER A 161 25.71 0.13 -11.97
C SER A 161 26.35 -1.17 -12.44
N LEU A 162 25.96 -1.63 -13.63
CA LEU A 162 26.56 -2.80 -14.25
C LEU A 162 28.03 -2.50 -14.55
N GLU A 163 28.93 -3.35 -14.07
CA GLU A 163 30.33 -3.28 -14.47
C GLU A 163 30.46 -3.63 -15.95
N SER A 164 31.11 -2.76 -16.73
CA SER A 164 31.38 -3.03 -18.13
C SER A 164 32.32 -4.22 -18.24
N LYS A 165 31.89 -5.30 -18.89
CA LYS A 165 32.76 -6.42 -19.25
C LYS A 165 33.23 -6.26 -20.68
N LEU A 166 34.54 -6.34 -20.88
CA LEU A 166 35.10 -6.44 -22.23
C LEU A 166 34.65 -7.77 -22.84
N VAL A 167 33.97 -7.68 -23.97
CA VAL A 167 33.54 -8.82 -24.78
C VAL A 167 34.15 -8.68 -26.17
N GLN A 168 34.52 -9.79 -26.81
CA GLN A 168 35.11 -9.76 -28.16
C GLN A 168 34.15 -9.17 -29.20
N THR A 169 32.84 -9.41 -29.02
CA THR A 169 31.77 -8.87 -29.84
C THR A 169 30.60 -8.50 -28.93
N ALA A 170 29.99 -7.34 -29.17
CA ALA A 170 28.76 -6.92 -28.51
C ALA A 170 27.71 -6.65 -29.57
N TYR A 171 26.50 -7.21 -29.41
CA TYR A 171 25.35 -6.85 -30.21
C TYR A 171 24.52 -5.84 -29.43
N VAL A 172 24.45 -4.60 -29.91
CA VAL A 172 23.60 -3.56 -29.32
C VAL A 172 22.26 -3.59 -30.03
N ALA A 173 21.26 -4.20 -29.42
CA ALA A 173 19.87 -4.01 -29.82
C ALA A 173 19.37 -2.71 -29.14
N GLN A 174 19.51 -1.59 -29.83
CA GLN A 174 18.90 -0.33 -29.37
C GLN A 174 17.39 -0.44 -29.56
N MET A 175 16.65 -0.78 -28.50
CA MET A 175 15.22 -0.49 -28.47
C MET A 175 15.05 0.99 -28.16
N VAL A 176 14.68 1.75 -29.19
CA VAL A 176 14.15 3.09 -29.03
C VAL A 176 12.76 2.95 -28.40
N CYS A 177 12.61 3.43 -27.17
CA CYS A 177 11.33 3.81 -26.57
C CYS A 177 11.50 5.17 -25.90
#